data_AF-A0A2D4PBV9-F1
#
_entry.id   AF-A0A2D4PBV9-F1
#
_cell.length_a   1.000
_cell.length_b   1.000
_cell.length_c   1.000
_cell.angle_alpha   90.00
_cell.angle_beta   90.00
_cell.angle_gamma   90.00
#
_symmetry.space_group_name_H-M   'P 1'
#
loop_
_entity.id
_entity.type
_entity.pdbx_description
1 polymer ?
#
loop_
_entity_poly.entity_id
_entity_poly.type
_entity_poly.pdbx_seq_one_letter_code
_entity_poly.pdbx_strand_id
1 'polypeptide(L)'
;SNIQDIEIGTSTWADHNPIMVVWKGQRKRSRWTSNNMILKEESFKSKMDKELAFFFKENKKEDTSLQNLWDTMKYQVSMKYKRSDKVSSINDEVSSINEVQEE
;
A
#
# COMPACT_ATOMS: atom_id res chain seq x y z
N SER A 1 8.13 26.28 -20.42
CA SER A 1 7.76 25.57 -19.17
C SER A 1 7.83 24.06 -19.41
N ASN A 2 8.12 23.28 -18.35
CA ASN A 2 8.22 21.81 -18.39
C ASN A 2 6.87 21.10 -18.16
N ILE A 3 5.79 21.85 -18.01
CA ILE A 3 4.43 21.34 -17.82
C ILE A 3 3.86 21.01 -19.21
N GLN A 4 3.30 19.82 -19.32
CA GLN A 4 2.61 19.31 -20.51
C GLN A 4 1.11 19.48 -20.38
N ASP A 5 0.54 19.18 -19.21
CA ASP A 5 -0.91 19.26 -18.99
C ASP A 5 -1.25 19.51 -17.51
N ILE A 6 -2.41 20.10 -17.25
CA ILE A 6 -2.98 20.30 -15.91
C ILE A 6 -4.47 20.00 -15.95
N GLU A 7 -4.91 19.03 -15.15
CA GLU A 7 -6.32 18.68 -14.99
C GLU A 7 -6.75 18.87 -13.53
N ILE A 8 -7.95 19.41 -13.31
CA ILE A 8 -8.56 19.52 -11.98
C ILE A 8 -9.67 18.48 -11.92
N GLY A 9 -9.48 17.44 -11.11
CA GLY A 9 -10.47 16.40 -10.89
C GLY A 9 -11.53 16.85 -9.88
N THR A 10 -12.72 16.26 -9.96
CA THR A 10 -13.79 16.48 -8.98
C THR A 10 -13.71 15.42 -7.88
N SER A 11 -13.54 15.83 -6.63
CA SER A 11 -13.62 14.92 -5.48
C SER A 11 -15.02 15.00 -4.85
N THR A 12 -15.66 13.86 -4.65
CA THR A 12 -16.89 13.75 -3.84
C THR A 12 -16.62 13.49 -2.38
N TRP A 13 -15.38 13.15 -2.02
CA TRP A 13 -14.99 12.68 -0.69
C TRP A 13 -14.13 13.66 0.10
N ALA A 14 -13.79 14.81 -0.51
CA ALA A 14 -13.04 15.88 0.11
C ALA A 14 -13.57 17.23 -0.36
N ASP A 15 -13.44 18.25 0.48
CA ASP A 15 -13.69 19.66 0.18
C ASP A 15 -12.66 20.27 -0.80
N HIS A 16 -11.59 19.54 -1.08
CA HIS A 16 -10.57 19.92 -2.06
C HIS A 16 -10.57 19.00 -3.29
N ASN A 17 -10.52 19.63 -4.46
CA ASN A 17 -10.42 18.96 -5.75
C ASN A 17 -8.96 18.64 -6.09
N PRO A 18 -8.63 17.38 -6.45
CA PRO A 18 -7.27 17.00 -6.77
C PRO A 18 -6.81 17.68 -8.07
N ILE A 19 -5.62 18.27 -8.05
CA ILE A 19 -4.95 18.82 -9.24
C ILE A 19 -3.93 17.81 -9.75
N MET A 20 -4.08 17.37 -10.99
CA MET A 20 -3.13 16.53 -11.70
C MET A 20 -2.28 17.41 -12.61
N VAL A 21 -0.95 17.27 -12.51
CA VAL A 21 0.01 17.96 -13.38
C VAL A 21 0.84 16.94 -14.12
N VAL A 22 0.80 16.99 -15.45
CA VAL A 22 1.63 16.17 -16.34
C VAL A 22 2.86 16.98 -16.74
N TRP A 23 4.04 16.42 -16.51
CA TRP A 23 5.32 17.04 -16.89
C TRP A 23 5.87 16.39 -18.16
N LYS A 24 6.51 17.18 -19.02
CA LYS A 24 7.18 16.69 -20.24
C LYS A 24 8.28 15.69 -19.85
N GLY A 25 8.20 14.48 -20.40
CA GLY A 25 9.18 13.41 -20.12
C GLY A 25 8.93 12.60 -18.85
N GLN A 26 7.83 12.84 -18.12
CA GLN A 26 7.47 12.03 -16.96
C GLN A 26 7.06 10.62 -17.41
N ARG A 27 7.84 9.60 -17.03
CA ARG A 27 7.42 8.19 -17.13
C ARG A 27 6.13 8.02 -16.32
N LYS A 28 5.07 7.47 -16.94
CA LYS A 28 3.80 7.16 -16.24
C LYS A 28 4.12 6.33 -15.00
N ARG A 29 4.05 6.94 -13.81
CA ARG A 29 4.05 6.16 -12.57
C ARG A 29 2.67 5.53 -12.49
N SER A 30 2.62 4.21 -12.51
CA SER A 30 1.40 3.47 -12.21
C SER A 30 0.89 3.98 -10.86
N ARG A 31 -0.32 4.53 -10.87
CA ARG A 31 -1.01 4.89 -9.63
C ARG A 31 -1.09 3.61 -8.81
N TRP A 32 -0.57 3.63 -7.59
CA TRP A 32 -0.70 2.51 -6.66
C TRP A 32 -2.18 2.39 -6.27
N THR A 33 -2.96 1.71 -7.10
CA THR A 33 -4.29 1.25 -6.75
C THR A 33 -4.12 -0.03 -5.96
N SER A 34 -4.59 -0.03 -4.70
CA SER A 34 -4.70 -1.25 -3.91
C SER A 34 -5.48 -2.29 -4.73
N ASN A 35 -4.98 -3.52 -4.81
CA ASN A 35 -5.64 -4.56 -5.60
C ASN A 35 -7.02 -4.86 -4.98
N ASN A 36 -8.09 -4.50 -5.67
CA ASN A 36 -9.45 -4.66 -5.18
C ASN A 36 -9.83 -6.13 -4.92
N MET A 37 -9.13 -7.09 -5.52
CA MET A 37 -9.33 -8.52 -5.26
C MET A 37 -8.87 -8.90 -3.85
N ILE A 38 -7.71 -8.38 -3.42
CA ILE A 38 -7.13 -8.69 -2.10
C ILE A 38 -8.03 -8.15 -0.98
N LEU A 39 -8.65 -6.99 -1.19
CA LEU A 39 -9.61 -6.40 -0.25
C LEU A 39 -10.91 -7.21 -0.10
N LYS A 40 -11.18 -8.14 -1.03
CA LYS A 40 -12.35 -9.02 -1.01
C LYS A 40 -12.07 -10.37 -0.34
N GLU A 41 -10.80 -10.72 -0.11
CA GLU A 41 -10.44 -11.96 0.57
C GLU A 41 -10.75 -11.89 2.06
N GLU A 42 -11.59 -12.82 2.55
CA GLU A 42 -11.98 -12.88 3.96
C GLU A 42 -10.78 -13.17 4.90
N SER A 43 -9.81 -13.95 4.44
CA SER A 43 -8.56 -14.21 5.17
C SER A 43 -7.75 -12.93 5.38
N PHE A 44 -7.69 -12.07 4.36
CA PHE A 44 -7.03 -10.77 4.42
C PHE A 44 -7.74 -9.84 5.39
N LYS A 45 -9.07 -9.72 5.29
CA LYS A 45 -9.88 -8.89 6.22
C LYS A 45 -9.69 -9.33 7.67
N SER A 46 -9.81 -10.64 7.95
CA SER A 46 -9.63 -11.18 9.30
C SER A 46 -8.23 -10.92 9.86
N LYS A 47 -7.19 -11.00 9.03
CA LYS A 47 -5.81 -10.69 9.43
C LYS A 47 -5.63 -9.20 9.71
N MET A 48 -6.23 -8.35 8.88
CA MET A 48 -6.20 -6.89 9.04
C MET A 48 -6.93 -6.47 10.32
N ASP A 49 -8.12 -7.03 10.59
CA ASP A 49 -8.89 -6.75 11.82
C ASP A 49 -8.10 -7.11 13.09
N LYS A 50 -7.39 -8.25 13.09
CA LYS A 50 -6.54 -8.66 14.23
C LYS A 50 -5.37 -7.70 14.44
N GLU A 51 -4.67 -7.32 13.36
CA GLU A 51 -3.55 -6.38 13.43
C GLU A 51 -4.01 -4.98 13.85
N LEU A 52 -5.17 -4.53 13.38
CA LEU A 52 -5.83 -3.28 13.79
C LEU A 52 -6.15 -3.29 15.28
N ALA A 53 -6.83 -4.33 15.76
CA ALA A 53 -7.20 -4.45 17.15
C ALA A 53 -5.96 -4.50 18.07
N PHE A 54 -4.91 -5.20 17.64
CA PHE A 54 -3.62 -5.23 18.34
C PHE A 54 -2.98 -3.84 18.39
N PHE A 55 -2.88 -3.16 17.25
CA PHE A 55 -2.26 -1.84 17.15
C PHE A 55 -2.96 -0.80 18.01
N PHE A 56 -4.29 -0.71 17.95
CA PHE A 56 -5.05 0.23 18.79
C PHE A 56 -5.02 -0.14 20.28
N LYS A 57 -4.91 -1.43 20.62
CA LYS A 57 -4.77 -1.86 22.02
C LYS A 57 -3.43 -1.42 22.63
N GLU A 58 -2.34 -1.52 21.87
CA GLU A 58 -0.99 -1.15 22.32
C GLU A 58 -0.76 0.37 22.29
N ASN A 59 -1.48 1.10 21.43
CA ASN A 59 -1.29 2.54 21.22
C ASN A 59 -2.43 3.40 21.79
N LYS A 60 -2.96 3.05 22.97
CA LYS A 60 -4.01 3.83 23.66
C LYS A 60 -3.56 5.17 24.26
N LYS A 61 -2.33 5.62 23.99
CA LYS A 61 -1.81 6.86 24.57
C LYS A 61 -2.55 8.05 23.96
N GLU A 62 -3.25 8.80 24.80
CA GLU A 62 -4.04 9.99 24.45
C GLU A 62 -3.21 11.08 23.76
N ASP A 63 -1.88 11.03 23.89
CA ASP A 63 -0.93 11.96 23.25
C ASP A 63 -0.79 11.76 21.73
N THR A 64 -1.43 10.74 21.15
CA THR A 64 -1.29 10.40 19.73
C THR A 64 -2.57 10.75 18.98
N SER A 65 -2.50 11.65 18.00
CA SER A 65 -3.66 11.98 17.19
C SER A 65 -4.16 10.77 16.39
N LEU A 66 -5.48 10.70 16.17
CA LEU A 66 -6.09 9.64 15.34
C LEU A 66 -5.48 9.57 13.94
N GLN A 67 -5.11 10.73 13.39
CA GLN A 67 -4.42 10.85 12.10
C GLN A 67 -3.05 10.16 12.13
N ASN A 68 -2.25 10.40 13.17
CA ASN A 68 -0.92 9.78 13.32
C ASN A 68 -1.04 8.26 13.53
N LEU A 69 -2.04 7.80 14.27
CA LEU A 69 -2.38 6.38 14.42
C LEU A 69 -2.69 5.75 13.06
N TRP A 70 -3.57 6.38 12.26
CA TRP A 70 -3.95 5.90 10.94
C TRP A 70 -2.77 5.85 9.95
N ASP A 71 -1.94 6.90 9.91
CA ASP A 71 -0.81 6.96 8.99
C ASP A 71 0.28 5.95 9.35
N THR A 72 0.55 5.75 10.65
CA THR A 72 1.49 4.73 11.15
C THR A 72 1.01 3.33 10.79
N MET A 73 -0.28 3.06 10.99
CA MET A 73 -0.90 1.79 10.65
C MET A 73 -0.82 1.50 9.14
N LYS A 74 -1.15 2.47 8.29
CA LYS A 74 -1.00 2.31 6.82
C LYS A 74 0.45 2.01 6.44
N TYR A 75 1.41 2.71 7.03
CA TYR A 75 2.83 2.45 6.79
C TYR A 75 3.20 1.02 7.21
N GLN A 76 2.82 0.58 8.41
CA GLN A 76 3.17 -0.73 8.95
C GLN A 76 2.57 -1.88 8.13
N VAL A 77 1.30 -1.76 7.73
CA VAL A 77 0.62 -2.72 6.84
C VAL A 77 1.32 -2.75 5.48
N SER A 78 1.54 -1.59 4.84
CA SER A 78 2.21 -1.53 3.53
C SER A 78 3.62 -2.12 3.55
N MET A 79 4.36 -1.94 4.65
CA MET A 79 5.71 -2.47 4.84
C MET A 79 5.71 -3.98 5.07
N LYS A 80 4.73 -4.52 5.80
CA LYS A 80 4.57 -5.97 5.96
C LYS A 80 4.26 -6.64 4.62
N TYR A 81 3.39 -6.04 3.79
CA TYR A 81 3.06 -6.57 2.47
C TYR A 81 4.25 -6.52 1.51
N LYS A 82 4.96 -5.38 1.41
CA LYS A 82 6.18 -5.29 0.57
C LYS A 82 7.26 -6.29 0.98
N ARG A 83 7.38 -6.60 2.28
CA ARG A 83 8.27 -7.65 2.75
C ARG A 83 7.76 -9.04 2.39
N SER A 84 6.45 -9.28 2.49
CA SER A 84 5.83 -10.55 2.10
C SER A 84 6.03 -10.84 0.61
N ASP A 85 5.79 -9.88 -0.27
CA ASP A 85 5.99 -10.02 -1.72
C ASP A 85 7.46 -10.26 -2.08
N LYS A 86 8.38 -9.64 -1.32
CA LYS A 86 9.82 -9.87 -1.50
C LYS A 86 10.24 -11.25 -0.99
N VAL A 87 9.67 -11.73 0.11
CA VAL A 87 9.93 -13.07 0.65
C VAL A 87 9.34 -14.16 -0.25
N SER A 88 8.16 -13.96 -0.83
CA SER A 88 7.59 -14.91 -1.80
C SER A 88 8.45 -14.98 -3.06
N SER A 89 8.85 -13.83 -3.62
CA SER A 89 9.75 -13.79 -4.78
C SER A 89 11.09 -14.50 -4.52
N ILE A 90 11.65 -14.37 -3.31
CA ILE A 90 12.88 -15.06 -2.92
C ILE A 90 12.64 -16.57 -2.78
N ASN A 91 11.53 -16.98 -2.17
CA ASN A 91 11.21 -18.40 -2.00
C ASN A 91 10.97 -19.09 -3.35
N ASP A 92 10.31 -18.41 -4.29
CA ASP A 92 10.10 -18.92 -5.64
C ASP A 92 11.44 -19.06 -6.39
N GLU A 93 12.35 -18.08 -6.28
CA GLU A 93 13.71 -18.16 -6.83
C GLU A 93 14.52 -19.31 -6.21
N VAL A 94 14.47 -19.48 -4.88
CA VAL A 94 15.16 -20.57 -4.17
C VAL A 94 14.59 -21.94 -4.55
N SER A 95 13.27 -22.04 -4.74
CA SER A 95 12.62 -23.28 -5.17
C SER A 95 13.04 -23.69 -6.58
N SER A 96 13.12 -22.73 -7.51
CA SER A 96 13.61 -22.97 -8.88
C SER A 96 15.10 -23.32 -8.94
N ILE A 97 15.93 -22.80 -8.02
CA ILE A 97 17.35 -23.17 -7.94
C ILE A 97 17.53 -24.62 -7.46
N ASN A 98 16.74 -25.06 -6.47
CA ASN A 98 16.84 -26.41 -5.94
C ASN A 98 16.36 -27.47 -6.95
N GLU A 99 15.35 -27.16 -7.77
CA GLU A 99 14.87 -28.03 -8.86
C GLU A 99 15.93 -28.28 -9.95
N VAL A 100 16.79 -27.29 -10.22
CA VAL A 100 17.88 -27.40 -11.23
C VAL A 100 19.11 -28.16 -10.71
N GLN A 101 19.26 -28.33 -9.39
CA GLN A 101 20.38 -29.07 -8.79
C GLN A 101 20.08 -30.56 -8.55
N GLU A 102 18.83 -31.00 -8.72
CA GLU A 102 18.43 -32.41 -8.60
C GLU A 102 18.39 -33.17 -9.94
N GLU A 103 18.74 -32.52 -11.07
CA GLU A 103 19.02 -33.16 -12.38
C GLU A 103 20.52 -33.45 -12.59
#